data_AF-A0A1F8TTP0-F1
#
_entry.id   AF-A0A1F8TTP0-F1
#
_cell.length_a   1.000
_cell.length_b   1.000
_cell.length_c   1.000
_cell.angle_alpha   90.00
_cell.angle_beta   90.00
_cell.angle_gamma   90.00
#
_symmetry.space_group_name_H-M   'P 1'
#
loop_
_entity.id
_entity.type
_entity.pdbx_description
1 polymer ?
#
loop_
_entity_poly.entity_id
_entity_poly.type
_entity_poly.pdbx_seq_one_letter_code
_entity_poly.pdbx_strand_id
1 'polypeptide(L)'
;MFENMIRMPKIENAPLPIGEWFYELIWCPSQCYYHIQHNGDDYILYLRWRWDNPWHGYVIKHAATLDEMHDKKALWSEDVFAIHHAQYSDKEIDLAQESIIKLFYENNGEFPIRELPQNQS
;
A
#
# COMPACT_ATOMS: atom_id res chain seq x y z
N MET A 1 1.14 -23.52 2.93
CA MET A 1 1.52 -22.42 3.84
C MET A 1 0.63 -21.22 3.50
N PHE A 2 -0.69 -21.32 3.77
CA PHE A 2 -1.72 -20.32 3.42
C PHE A 2 -2.78 -20.23 4.54
N GLU A 3 -2.39 -20.47 5.80
CA GLU A 3 -3.36 -20.57 6.91
C GLU A 3 -3.64 -19.23 7.61
N ASN A 4 -2.88 -18.18 7.31
CA ASN A 4 -3.09 -16.83 7.84
C ASN A 4 -3.64 -15.88 6.77
N MET A 5 -4.71 -16.29 6.06
CA MET A 5 -5.50 -15.36 5.26
C MET A 5 -6.26 -14.44 6.22
N ILE A 6 -5.60 -13.41 6.73
CA ILE A 6 -6.28 -12.33 7.46
C ILE A 6 -7.31 -11.76 6.48
N ARG A 7 -8.57 -11.82 6.89
CA ARG A 7 -9.78 -11.48 6.11
C ARG A 7 -10.03 -9.99 6.15
N MET A 8 -10.45 -9.41 5.02
CA MET A 8 -10.75 -7.99 4.92
C MET A 8 -11.62 -7.59 6.10
N PRO A 9 -11.42 -6.40 6.69
CA PRO A 9 -12.45 -5.88 7.55
C PRO A 9 -13.77 -6.00 6.77
N LYS A 10 -14.79 -6.62 7.37
CA LYS A 10 -16.10 -6.82 6.72
C LYS A 10 -16.77 -5.49 6.29
N ILE A 11 -16.17 -4.38 6.70
CA ILE A 11 -16.62 -3.00 6.57
C ILE A 11 -15.41 -2.22 6.07
N GLU A 12 -15.46 -1.69 4.85
CA GLU A 12 -14.36 -0.96 4.20
C GLU A 12 -14.03 0.37 4.92
N ASN A 13 -14.98 0.87 5.72
CA ASN A 13 -14.86 2.05 6.60
C ASN A 13 -14.22 1.78 7.97
N ALA A 14 -13.82 0.53 8.27
CA ALA A 14 -13.14 0.24 9.53
C ALA A 14 -11.63 0.45 9.35
N PRO A 15 -10.94 1.07 10.33
CA PRO A 15 -9.50 1.19 10.29
C PRO A 15 -8.84 -0.19 10.19
N LEU A 16 -7.85 -0.30 9.32
CA LEU A 16 -6.99 -1.48 9.28
C LEU A 16 -6.21 -1.57 10.62
N PRO A 17 -5.93 -2.77 11.14
CA PRO A 17 -5.07 -2.92 12.32
C PRO A 17 -3.69 -2.32 12.06
N ILE A 18 -3.19 -1.51 13.00
CA ILE A 18 -1.85 -0.92 12.91
C ILE A 18 -0.81 -2.02 13.06
N GLY A 19 0.19 -2.02 12.18
CA GLY A 19 1.35 -2.90 12.30
C GLY A 19 1.13 -4.31 11.73
N GLU A 20 0.01 -4.56 11.05
CA GLU A 20 -0.34 -5.86 10.48
C GLU A 20 -0.55 -5.78 8.97
N TRP A 21 -0.10 -6.82 8.25
CA TRP A 21 -0.38 -6.96 6.82
C TRP A 21 -1.76 -7.56 6.59
N PHE A 22 -2.51 -6.88 5.73
CA PHE A 22 -3.80 -7.28 5.25
C PHE A 22 -3.68 -7.78 3.80
N TYR A 23 -4.32 -8.91 3.45
CA TYR A 23 -4.12 -9.60 2.18
C TYR A 23 -5.43 -9.84 1.41
N GLU A 24 -5.44 -9.45 0.14
CA GLU A 24 -6.47 -9.81 -0.83
C GLU A 24 -5.80 -10.53 -2.00
N LEU A 25 -5.55 -11.83 -1.83
CA LEU A 25 -4.82 -12.68 -2.80
C LEU A 25 -5.79 -13.57 -3.58
N ILE A 26 -6.72 -12.97 -4.31
CA ILE A 26 -7.75 -13.70 -5.09
C ILE A 26 -7.26 -13.90 -6.52
N TRP A 27 -6.19 -14.66 -6.69
CA TRP A 27 -5.53 -14.99 -7.98
C TRP A 27 -4.98 -13.81 -8.80
N CYS A 28 -5.69 -12.68 -8.96
CA CYS A 28 -5.22 -11.34 -9.34
C CYS A 28 -6.42 -10.36 -9.55
N PRO A 29 -6.29 -9.05 -9.25
CA PRO A 29 -5.13 -8.39 -8.64
C PRO A 29 -4.88 -8.89 -7.23
N SER A 30 -3.61 -9.19 -6.95
CA SER A 30 -3.15 -9.47 -5.60
C SER A 30 -2.83 -8.13 -4.95
N GLN A 31 -3.43 -7.90 -3.79
CA GLN A 31 -3.33 -6.62 -3.09
C GLN A 31 -2.94 -6.87 -1.64
N CYS A 32 -2.04 -6.04 -1.11
CA CYS A 32 -1.65 -6.07 0.28
C CYS A 32 -1.62 -4.67 0.86
N TYR A 33 -2.03 -4.55 2.11
CA TYR A 33 -2.18 -3.27 2.78
C TYR A 33 -1.54 -3.37 4.16
N TYR A 34 -0.81 -2.34 4.55
CA TYR A 34 -0.20 -2.25 5.88
C TYR A 34 -0.47 -0.87 6.45
N HIS A 35 -1.20 -0.83 7.55
CA HIS A 35 -1.50 0.43 8.22
C HIS A 35 -0.41 0.77 9.23
N ILE A 36 0.11 1.98 9.14
CA ILE A 36 1.15 2.52 10.01
C ILE A 36 0.82 3.95 10.41
N GLN A 37 1.03 4.26 11.69
CA GLN A 37 0.99 5.63 12.20
C GLN A 37 2.40 6.17 12.34
N HIS A 38 2.65 7.37 11.80
CA HIS A 38 3.96 8.00 11.86
C HIS A 38 3.83 9.53 11.94
N ASN A 39 4.55 10.15 12.87
CA ASN A 39 4.50 11.60 13.10
C ASN A 39 3.09 12.20 13.32
N GLY A 40 2.14 11.39 13.81
CA GLY A 40 0.76 11.82 14.05
C GLY A 40 -0.18 11.72 12.85
N ASP A 41 0.29 11.20 11.71
CA ASP A 41 -0.50 10.91 10.53
C ASP A 41 -0.68 9.39 10.33
N ASP A 42 -1.83 8.99 9.78
CA ASP A 42 -2.08 7.63 9.32
C ASP A 42 -1.61 7.43 7.88
N TYR A 43 -0.98 6.28 7.64
CA TYR A 43 -0.51 5.86 6.33
C TYR A 43 -0.92 4.43 6.03
N ILE A 44 -1.20 4.16 4.76
CA ILE A 44 -1.31 2.81 4.23
C ILE A 44 -0.17 2.57 3.25
N LEU A 45 0.66 1.56 3.54
CA LEU A 45 1.58 0.99 2.56
C LEU A 45 0.79 -0.02 1.73
N TYR A 46 0.71 0.22 0.43
CA TYR A 46 -0.11 -0.54 -0.48
C TYR A 46 0.77 -1.23 -1.52
N LEU A 47 0.69 -2.55 -1.56
CA LEU A 47 1.33 -3.38 -2.57
C LEU A 47 0.28 -3.91 -3.54
N ARG A 48 0.58 -3.82 -4.83
CA ARG A 48 -0.29 -4.33 -5.87
C ARG A 48 0.47 -5.10 -6.93
N TRP A 49 -0.09 -6.24 -7.33
CA TRP A 49 0.38 -7.03 -8.47
C TRP A 49 -0.79 -7.29 -9.43
N ARG A 50 -0.60 -7.03 -10.73
CA ARG A 50 -1.65 -7.13 -11.77
C ARG A 50 -1.28 -8.11 -12.91
N TRP A 51 -0.77 -9.30 -12.59
CA TRP A 51 -0.25 -10.29 -13.56
C TRP A 51 1.00 -9.85 -14.34
N ASP A 52 1.38 -8.59 -14.25
CA ASP A 52 2.64 -8.05 -14.73
C ASP A 52 3.62 -7.96 -13.55
N ASN A 53 4.74 -8.67 -13.67
CA ASN A 53 5.88 -8.36 -12.80
C ASN A 53 6.44 -7.00 -13.20
N PRO A 54 6.92 -6.19 -12.24
CA PRO A 54 7.05 -6.47 -10.80
C PRO A 54 5.83 -6.03 -9.96
N TRP A 55 5.83 -6.35 -8.66
CA TRP A 55 4.99 -5.66 -7.68
C TRP A 55 5.20 -4.14 -7.77
N HIS A 56 4.10 -3.40 -7.60
CA HIS A 56 4.11 -1.95 -7.43
C HIS A 56 3.85 -1.60 -5.97
N GLY A 57 4.56 -0.58 -5.46
CA GLY A 57 4.49 -0.15 -4.07
C GLY A 57 4.09 1.32 -3.96
N TYR A 58 3.10 1.61 -3.12
CA TYR A 58 2.59 2.96 -2.91
C TYR A 58 2.50 3.28 -1.42
N VAL A 59 2.71 4.54 -1.08
CA VAL A 59 2.47 5.10 0.26
C VAL A 59 1.31 6.07 0.15
N ILE A 60 0.30 5.86 0.98
CA ILE A 60 -0.93 6.65 0.95
C ILE A 60 -1.05 7.33 2.30
N LYS A 61 -1.00 8.66 2.31
CA LYS A 61 -1.09 9.49 3.52
C LYS A 61 -2.53 9.92 3.78
N HIS A 62 -2.87 10.14 5.05
CA HIS A 62 -4.20 10.54 5.53
C HIS A 62 -5.29 9.49 5.25
N ALA A 63 -4.91 8.21 5.36
CA ALA A 63 -5.84 7.10 5.23
C ALA A 63 -5.50 6.03 6.27
N ALA A 64 -6.52 5.58 7.00
CA ALA A 64 -6.47 4.44 7.91
C ALA A 64 -7.41 3.31 7.45
N THR A 65 -8.35 3.62 6.56
CA THR A 65 -9.36 2.70 6.02
C THR A 65 -9.20 2.51 4.50
N LEU A 66 -9.85 1.47 3.94
CA LEU A 66 -9.84 1.26 2.49
C LEU A 66 -10.66 2.33 1.77
N ASP A 67 -11.76 2.80 2.37
CA ASP A 67 -12.58 3.86 1.78
C ASP A 67 -11.85 5.20 1.74
N GLU A 68 -11.08 5.54 2.79
CA GLU A 68 -10.28 6.77 2.83
C GLU A 68 -9.20 6.80 1.77
N MET A 69 -8.63 5.66 1.35
CA MET A 69 -7.68 5.61 0.23
C MET A 69 -8.28 6.17 -1.08
N HIS A 70 -9.61 6.15 -1.21
CA HIS A 70 -10.33 6.67 -2.37
C HIS A 70 -10.92 8.08 -2.14
N ASP A 71 -10.74 8.66 -0.95
CA ASP A 71 -11.11 10.05 -0.65
C ASP A 71 -10.14 11.02 -1.35
N LYS A 72 -10.62 12.22 -1.69
CA LYS A 72 -9.81 13.32 -2.24
C LYS A 72 -8.76 13.85 -1.28
N LYS A 73 -8.88 13.54 0.02
CA LYS A 73 -7.90 13.90 1.05
C LYS A 73 -6.70 12.96 1.09
N ALA A 74 -6.85 11.73 0.61
CA ALA A 74 -5.73 10.78 0.57
C ALA A 74 -4.70 11.21 -0.45
N LEU A 75 -3.43 11.22 -0.03
CA LEU A 75 -2.32 11.59 -0.90
C LEU A 75 -1.57 10.32 -1.27
N TRP A 76 -1.69 9.93 -2.54
CA TRP A 76 -0.99 8.77 -3.09
C TRP A 76 0.39 9.17 -3.56
N SER A 77 1.41 8.43 -3.16
CA SER A 77 2.72 8.54 -3.78
C SER A 77 2.69 8.04 -5.24
N GLU A 78 3.70 8.45 -6.00
CA GLU A 78 4.18 7.69 -7.15
C GLU A 78 4.65 6.28 -6.72
N ASP A 79 4.94 5.40 -7.68
CA ASP A 79 5.43 4.06 -7.38
C ASP A 79 6.81 4.12 -6.70
N VAL A 80 6.84 3.80 -5.41
CA VAL A 80 8.03 3.82 -4.56
C VAL A 80 9.09 2.86 -5.08
N PHE A 81 8.71 1.68 -5.57
CA PHE A 81 9.68 0.72 -6.09
C PHE A 81 10.27 1.22 -7.41
N ALA A 82 9.48 1.83 -8.28
CA ALA A 82 9.98 2.42 -9.51
C ALA A 82 10.99 3.55 -9.24
N ILE A 83 10.69 4.45 -8.30
CA ILE A 83 11.57 5.56 -7.90
C ILE A 83 12.91 5.03 -7.36
N HIS A 84 12.86 3.96 -6.57
CA HIS A 84 14.04 3.37 -5.93
C HIS A 84 14.71 2.27 -6.76
N HIS A 85 14.29 2.07 -8.02
CA HIS A 85 14.78 1.01 -8.91
C HIS A 85 14.72 -0.40 -8.30
N ALA A 86 13.74 -0.66 -7.43
CA ALA A 86 13.48 -1.95 -6.81
C ALA A 86 12.46 -2.74 -7.64
N GLN A 87 12.64 -4.06 -7.72
CA GLN A 87 11.73 -4.95 -8.45
C GLN A 87 11.57 -6.26 -7.67
N TYR A 88 10.32 -6.68 -7.49
CA TYR A 88 9.95 -7.91 -6.80
C TYR A 88 8.96 -8.68 -7.66
N SER A 89 9.20 -9.97 -7.87
CA SER A 89 8.27 -10.86 -8.58
C SER A 89 7.10 -11.29 -7.68
N ASP A 90 6.10 -11.94 -8.28
CA ASP A 90 4.97 -12.58 -7.59
C ASP A 90 5.38 -13.49 -6.41
N LYS A 91 6.59 -14.07 -6.46
CA LYS A 91 7.14 -14.96 -5.43
C LYS A 91 7.90 -14.24 -4.31
N GLU A 92 8.14 -12.95 -4.45
CA GLU A 92 8.98 -12.14 -3.57
C GLU A 92 8.15 -11.14 -2.75
N ILE A 93 6.91 -11.50 -2.42
CA ILE A 93 6.00 -10.67 -1.64
C ILE A 93 6.60 -10.26 -0.28
N ASP A 94 7.22 -11.18 0.45
CA ASP A 94 7.82 -10.89 1.76
C ASP A 94 8.95 -9.85 1.62
N LEU A 95 9.77 -9.96 0.57
CA LEU A 95 10.82 -8.98 0.27
C LEU A 95 10.24 -7.62 -0.13
N ALA A 96 9.15 -7.59 -0.89
CA ALA A 96 8.46 -6.35 -1.23
C ALA A 96 7.90 -5.66 0.03
N GLN A 97 7.30 -6.43 0.96
CA GLN A 97 6.78 -5.93 2.22
C GLN A 97 7.87 -5.33 3.12
N GLU A 98 8.96 -6.06 3.34
CA GLU A 98 10.09 -5.57 4.12
C GLU A 98 10.70 -4.31 3.48
N SER A 99 10.84 -4.32 2.15
CA SER A 99 11.43 -3.21 1.42
C SER A 99 10.59 -1.93 1.50
N ILE A 100 9.27 -2.00 1.29
CA ILE A 100 8.43 -0.80 1.35
C ILE A 100 8.39 -0.21 2.77
N ILE A 101 8.39 -1.05 3.81
CA ILE A 101 8.48 -0.60 5.20
C ILE A 101 9.82 0.09 5.45
N LYS A 102 10.92 -0.50 4.99
CA LYS A 102 12.25 0.09 5.11
C LYS A 102 12.33 1.45 4.42
N LEU A 103 11.91 1.52 3.15
CA LEU A 103 11.90 2.75 2.36
C LEU A 103 11.01 3.81 3.02
N PHE A 104 9.87 3.44 3.57
CA PHE A 104 9.01 4.35 4.31
C PHE A 104 9.76 5.03 5.46
N TYR A 105 10.44 4.27 6.31
CA TYR A 105 11.19 4.85 7.43
C TYR A 105 12.43 5.63 6.99
N GLU A 106 13.14 5.17 5.97
CA GLU A 106 14.31 5.88 5.41
C GLU A 106 13.95 7.26 4.86
N ASN A 107 12.75 7.40 4.30
CA ASN A 107 12.23 8.66 3.75
C ASN A 107 11.25 9.38 4.71
N ASN A 108 11.11 8.91 5.95
CA ASN A 108 10.20 9.48 6.95
C ASN A 108 8.73 9.60 6.47
N GLY A 109 8.29 8.69 5.60
CA GLY A 109 6.96 8.67 4.99
C GLY A 109 6.74 9.68 3.85
N GLU A 110 7.77 10.39 3.42
CA GLU A 110 7.68 11.43 2.40
C GLU A 110 8.12 10.91 1.03
N PHE A 111 7.20 10.91 0.07
CA PHE A 111 7.42 10.47 -1.31
C PHE A 111 6.80 11.46 -2.31
N PRO A 112 7.29 11.52 -3.56
CA PRO A 112 6.63 12.29 -4.62
C PRO A 112 5.15 11.89 -4.74
N ILE A 113 4.25 12.86 -4.66
CA ILE A 113 2.80 12.62 -4.74
C ILE A 113 2.39 12.53 -6.20
N ARG A 114 1.59 11.51 -6.51
CA ARG A 114 0.97 11.33 -7.81
C ARG A 114 -0.13 12.36 -7.99
N GLU A 115 -0.01 13.23 -8.97
CA GLU A 115 -1.12 14.07 -9.39
C GLU A 115 -2.19 13.19 -10.04
N LEU A 116 -3.30 12.95 -9.33
CA LEU A 116 -4.47 12.35 -9.96
C LEU A 116 -4.92 13.30 -11.07
N PRO A 117 -5.16 12.82 -12.30
CA PRO A 117 -5.68 13.67 -13.35
C PRO A 117 -6.99 14.28 -12.86
N GLN A 118 -7.01 15.61 -12.73
CA GLN A 118 -8.26 16.32 -12.50
C GLN A 118 -9.12 16.05 -13.72
N ASN A 119 -10.13 15.17 -13.58
CA ASN A 119 -11.16 15.06 -14.59
C ASN A 119 -11.72 16.47 -14.81
N GLN A 120 -11.38 17.05 -15.96
CA GLN A 120 -12.00 18.27 -16.42
C GLN A 120 -13.50 18.01 -16.54
N SER A 121 -14.23 19.03 -16.11
CA SER A 121 -15.66 19.10 -15.81
C SER A 121 -16.58 18.56 -16.90
#